data_AF-A0A348VUC5-F1
#
_entry.id   AF-A0A348VUC5-F1
#
_cell.length_a   1.000
_cell.length_b   1.000
_cell.length_c   1.000
_cell.angle_alpha   90.00
_cell.angle_beta   90.00
_cell.angle_gamma   90.00
#
_symmetry.space_group_name_H-M   'P 1'
#
loop_
_entity.id
_entity.type
_entity.pdbx_description
1 polymer ?
#
loop_
_entity_poly.entity_id
_entity_poly.type
_entity_poly.pdbx_seq_one_letter_code
_entity_poly.pdbx_strand_id
1 'polypeptide(L)' 'MPITYKDAGVDIDAGDLFVKKIKPYVKSTFRPEVMTHIGGFGGLF' A
#
# COMPACT_ATOMS: atom_id res chain seq x y z
N MET A 1 -0.09 -14.72 -27.05
CA MET A 1 -0.93 -14.28 -25.91
C MET A 1 -0.20 -13.14 -25.24
N PRO A 2 -0.84 -11.98 -25.00
CA PRO A 2 -0.20 -10.86 -24.31
C PRO A 2 0.13 -11.29 -22.88
N ILE A 3 1.38 -11.11 -22.46
CA ILE A 3 1.80 -11.33 -21.07
C ILE A 3 1.15 -10.23 -20.22
N THR A 4 0.36 -10.62 -19.21
CA THR A 4 -0.16 -9.67 -18.23
C THR A 4 0.84 -9.53 -17.09
N TYR A 5 0.82 -8.39 -16.38
CA TYR A 5 1.65 -8.20 -15.18
C TYR A 5 1.39 -9.29 -14.12
N LYS A 6 0.17 -9.83 -14.11
CA LYS A 6 -0.26 -10.95 -13.29
C LYS A 6 0.39 -12.27 -13.70
N ASP A 7 0.59 -12.50 -14.99
CA ASP A 7 1.31 -13.68 -15.49
C ASP A 7 2.81 -13.64 -15.12
N ALA A 8 3.35 -12.44 -14.82
CA ALA A 8 4.67 -12.27 -14.24
C ALA A 8 4.72 -12.47 -12.71
N GLY A 9 3.59 -12.88 -12.09
CA GLY A 9 3.47 -13.12 -10.65
C GLY A 9 3.14 -11.88 -9.82
N VAL A 10 2.82 -10.75 -10.46
CA VAL A 10 2.48 -9.50 -9.76
C VAL A 10 0.97 -9.30 -9.73
N ASP A 11 0.36 -9.43 -8.55
CA ASP A 11 -1.06 -9.18 -8.32
C ASP A 11 -1.29 -7.82 -7.64
N ILE A 12 -1.70 -6.83 -8.43
CA ILE A 12 -1.94 -5.45 -8.00
C ILE A 12 -3.12 -5.39 -7.02
N ASP A 13 -4.20 -6.13 -7.29
CA ASP A 13 -5.40 -6.15 -6.45
C ASP A 13 -5.10 -6.74 -5.07
N ALA A 14 -4.27 -7.79 -5.03
CA ALA A 14 -3.79 -8.38 -3.78
C ALA A 14 -2.93 -7.36 -2.99
N GLY A 15 -2.09 -6.59 -3.68
CA GLY A 15 -1.31 -5.50 -3.08
C GLY A 15 -2.20 -4.42 -2.45
N ASP A 16 -3.22 -3.94 -3.17
CA ASP A 16 -4.14 -2.92 -2.68
C ASP A 16 -4.97 -3.42 -1.48
N LEU A 17 -5.42 -4.68 -1.52
CA LEU A 17 -6.13 -5.30 -0.41
C LEU A 17 -5.25 -5.42 0.83
N PHE A 18 -3.99 -5.80 0.65
CA PHE A 18 -3.01 -5.86 1.72
C PHE A 18 -2.81 -4.47 2.34
N VAL A 19 -2.55 -3.44 1.52
CA VAL A 19 -2.40 -2.07 2.00
C VAL A 19 -3.62 -1.61 2.79
N LYS A 20 -4.85 -1.88 2.32
CA LYS A 20 -6.10 -1.57 3.05
C LYS A 20 -6.17 -2.26 4.42
N LYS A 21 -5.73 -3.51 4.52
CA LYS A 21 -5.73 -4.29 5.77
C LYS A 21 -4.69 -3.78 6.78
N ILE A 22 -3.51 -3.34 6.32
CA ILE A 22 -2.45 -2.90 7.25
C ILE A 22 -2.62 -1.45 7.74
N LYS A 23 -3.38 -0.62 7.02
CA LYS A 23 -3.62 0.79 7.36
C LYS A 23 -3.90 1.07 8.85
N PRO A 24 -4.81 0.36 9.56
CA PRO A 24 -5.05 0.62 10.98
C PRO A 24 -3.83 0.30 11.87
N TYR A 25 -3.09 -0.76 11.56
CA TYR A 25 -1.89 -1.13 12.30
C TYR A 25 -0.76 -0.13 12.08
N VAL A 26 -0.57 0.33 10.84
CA VAL A 26 0.43 1.37 10.52
C VAL A 26 0.06 2.72 11.14
N LYS A 27 -1.24 3.08 11.19
CA LYS A 27 -1.69 4.30 11.88
C LYS A 27 -1.32 4.31 13.37
N SER A 28 -1.24 3.15 14.02
CA SER A 28 -0.87 3.07 15.44
C SER A 28 0.59 3.46 15.71
N THR A 29 1.45 3.47 14.68
CA THR A 29 2.85 3.85 14.79
C THR A 29 3.11 5.29 14.35
N PHE A 30 2.07 6.09 14.12
CA PHE A 30 2.21 7.46 13.65
C PHE A 30 2.78 8.35 14.77
N ARG A 31 3.77 9.15 14.41
CA ARG A 31 4.29 10.23 15.26
C ARG A 31 3.61 11.55 14.86
N PRO A 32 3.60 12.57 15.74
CA PRO A 32 2.94 13.86 15.46
C PRO A 32 3.41 14.56 14.18
N GLU A 33 4.62 14.26 13.73
CA GLU A 33 5.21 14.81 12.50
C GLU A 33 4.58 14.23 11.23
N VAL A 34 4.02 13.01 11.29
CA VAL A 34 3.49 12.30 10.12
C VAL A 34 2.24 13.00 9.57
N MET A 35 2.39 13.63 8.40
CA MET A 35 1.32 14.45 7.80
C MET A 35 0.33 13.68 6.92
N THR A 36 0.62 12.43 6.52
CA THR A 36 -0.17 11.72 5.48
C THR A 36 -0.33 10.20 5.73
N HIS A 37 -1.30 9.57 5.04
CA HIS A 37 -1.61 8.14 5.16
C HIS A 37 -0.96 7.31 4.05
N ILE A 38 -0.67 6.04 4.35
CA ILE A 38 -0.09 5.09 3.39
C ILE A 38 -1.07 4.75 2.23
N GLY A 39 -0.52 4.61 1.02
CA GLY A 39 -1.25 4.14 -0.17
C GLY A 39 -1.42 5.16 -1.31
N GLY A 40 -0.86 6.37 -1.19
CA GLY A 40 -0.96 7.42 -2.22
C GLY A 40 0.36 7.88 -2.83
N PHE A 41 1.46 7.11 -2.73
CA PHE A 41 2.83 7.56 -3.05
C PHE A 41 3.43 8.59 -2.06
N GLY A 42 2.77 8.84 -0.92
CA GLY A 42 3.22 9.78 0.11
C GLY A 42 3.00 9.19 1.50
N GLY A 43 4.08 8.65 2.09
CA GLY A 43 4.31 8.77 3.52
C GLY A 43 5.41 9.81 3.68
N LEU A 44 5.09 11.07 3.41
CA LEU A 44 6.02 12.17 3.69
C LEU A 44 6.10 12.34 5.21
N PHE A 45 7.35 12.44 5.69
CA PHE A 45 7.68 12.67 7.11
C PHE A 45 7.16 14.01 7.61
#